data_AF-A0A6B0U9Y7-F1
#
_entry.id   AF-A0A6B0U9Y7-F1
#
_cell.length_a   1.000
_cell.length_b   1.000
_cell.length_c   1.000
_cell.angle_alpha   90.00
_cell.angle_beta   90.00
_cell.angle_gamma   90.00
#
_symmetry.space_group_name_H-M   'P 1'
#
loop_
_entity.id
_entity.type
_entity.pdbx_description
1 polymer ?
#
loop_
_entity_poly.entity_id
_entity_poly.type
_entity_poly.pdbx_seq_one_letter_code
_entity_poly.pdbx_strand_id
1 'polypeptide(L)'
;SRQFVNIFGTHTIIEDRGIDSPWLQLAPMFKVKDSKDKVNVCFVCLLCRPQQKMLSCSRATNSNLRTHIKVRCIFVLITILTNNFQYV
;
A
#
# COMPACT_ATOMS: atom_id res chain seq x y z
N SER A 1 -21.41 -8.74 -15.89
CA SER A 1 -21.78 -8.22 -14.57
C SER A 1 -20.98 -6.96 -14.29
N ARG A 2 -21.66 -5.83 -14.05
CA ARG A 2 -21.06 -4.48 -13.94
C ARG A 2 -20.53 -4.20 -12.53
N GLN A 3 -19.43 -3.43 -12.51
CA GLN A 3 -18.88 -2.54 -11.46
C GLN A 3 -18.81 -3.00 -10.00
N PHE A 4 -17.62 -2.83 -9.40
CA PHE A 4 -17.50 -2.05 -8.16
C PHE A 4 -16.33 -1.07 -8.28
N VAL A 5 -16.66 0.20 -8.16
CA VAL A 5 -15.76 1.35 -8.03
C VAL A 5 -15.75 1.72 -6.55
N ASN A 6 -14.59 2.07 -5.99
CA ASN A 6 -14.43 2.89 -4.76
C ASN A 6 -12.93 3.24 -4.66
N ILE A 7 -12.41 4.42 -4.99
CA ILE A 7 -12.72 5.82 -4.62
C ILE A 7 -12.78 6.02 -3.09
N PHE A 8 -11.64 5.90 -2.40
CA PHE A 8 -11.38 6.48 -1.06
C PHE A 8 -12.55 6.45 -0.04
N GLY A 9 -13.28 5.33 0.04
CA GLY A 9 -14.37 5.10 0.97
C GLY A 9 -13.95 4.09 2.03
N THR A 10 -14.04 4.51 3.29
CA THR A 10 -13.91 3.67 4.49
C THR A 10 -14.75 2.40 4.40
N HIS A 11 -14.23 1.31 4.97
CA HIS A 11 -14.74 -0.07 4.99
C HIS A 11 -14.46 -0.93 3.74
N THR A 12 -13.21 -1.38 3.61
CA THR A 12 -12.94 -2.67 2.97
C THR A 12 -12.70 -3.70 4.07
N ILE A 13 -13.75 -4.45 4.40
CA ILE A 13 -13.61 -5.76 5.04
C ILE A 13 -12.98 -6.64 3.96
N ILE A 14 -11.65 -6.81 4.04
CA ILE A 14 -10.94 -7.83 3.26
C ILE A 14 -10.93 -9.07 4.14
N GLU A 15 -11.95 -9.92 4.01
CA GLU A 15 -11.88 -11.29 4.49
C GLU A 15 -10.91 -12.07 3.59
N ASP A 16 -9.61 -11.97 3.87
CA ASP A 16 -8.62 -12.96 3.45
C ASP A 16 -7.57 -13.08 4.57
N ARG A 17 -7.85 -14.00 5.50
CA ARG A 17 -6.96 -14.55 6.54
C ARG A 17 -5.82 -13.63 7.02
N GLY A 18 -6.14 -12.74 7.95
CA GLY A 18 -5.38 -12.66 9.20
C GLY A 18 -4.05 -11.89 9.22
N ILE A 19 -3.93 -10.76 8.51
CA ILE A 19 -2.97 -9.74 8.95
C ILE A 19 -3.58 -8.35 8.78
N ASP A 20 -4.21 -7.86 9.85
CA ASP A 20 -4.52 -6.44 9.98
C ASP A 20 -3.20 -5.66 9.90
N SER A 21 -2.96 -5.02 8.76
CA SER A 21 -1.88 -4.03 8.69
C SER A 21 -2.19 -2.96 9.74
N PRO A 22 -1.30 -2.69 10.71
CA PRO A 22 -1.52 -1.61 11.67
C PRO A 22 -1.56 -0.23 10.99
N TRP A 23 -1.24 -0.16 9.69
CA TRP A 23 -1.12 1.06 8.91
C TRP A 23 -2.20 1.14 7.84
N LEU A 24 -3.47 1.29 8.25
CA LEU A 24 -4.62 1.41 7.35
C LEU A 24 -4.42 2.51 6.28
N GLN A 25 -3.83 3.65 6.64
CA GLN A 25 -3.52 4.73 5.69
C GLN A 25 -2.53 4.36 4.58
N LEU A 26 -1.79 3.25 4.74
CA LEU A 26 -0.80 2.77 3.77
C LEU A 26 -1.35 1.60 2.93
N ALA A 27 -2.51 1.04 3.28
CA ALA A 27 -3.16 -0.05 2.56
C ALA A 27 -3.31 0.16 1.04
N PRO A 28 -3.66 1.36 0.51
CA PRO A 28 -3.79 1.52 -0.94
C PRO A 28 -2.44 1.49 -1.68
N MET A 29 -1.32 1.67 -0.98
CA MET A 29 0.02 1.75 -1.57
C MET A 29 0.85 0.48 -1.37
N PHE A 30 0.47 -0.36 -0.41
CA PHE A 30 1.21 -1.57 -0.05
C PHE A 30 0.30 -2.77 0.17
N LYS A 31 0.74 -3.92 -0.33
CA LYS A 31 0.17 -5.23 0.03
C LYS A 31 1.01 -5.87 1.12
N VAL A 32 0.41 -6.22 2.25
CA VAL A 32 1.11 -6.97 3.30
C VAL A 32 1.38 -8.40 2.82
N LYS A 33 2.58 -8.90 3.09
CA LYS A 33 2.95 -10.29 2.87
C LYS A 33 3.38 -10.88 4.20
N ASP A 34 2.86 -12.05 4.50
CA ASP A 34 3.21 -12.76 5.72
C ASP A 34 4.71 -12.99 5.79
N SER A 35 5.28 -12.73 6.97
CA SER A 35 6.67 -13.06 7.27
C SER A 35 6.68 -14.14 8.33
N LYS A 36 7.57 -15.13 8.18
CA LYS A 36 7.83 -16.12 9.23
C LYS A 36 8.44 -15.47 10.49
N ASP A 37 8.92 -14.23 10.37
CA ASP A 37 9.44 -13.45 11.48
C ASP A 37 8.31 -12.85 12.33
N LYS A 38 8.38 -13.09 13.65
CA LYS A 38 7.46 -12.46 14.62
C LYS A 38 7.71 -10.95 14.77
N VAL A 39 8.89 -10.46 14.38
CA VAL A 39 9.35 -9.09 14.60
C VAL A 39 9.06 -8.18 13.40
N ASN A 40 9.29 -8.70 12.20
CA ASN A 40 9.21 -7.93 10.96
C ASN A 40 8.01 -8.35 10.13
N VAL A 41 7.42 -7.39 9.43
CA VAL A 41 6.35 -7.61 8.44
C VAL A 41 6.88 -7.21 7.08
N CYS A 42 6.57 -8.03 6.08
CA CYS A 42 6.94 -7.76 4.71
C CYS A 42 5.80 -7.05 3.99
N PHE A 43 6.15 -6.08 3.15
CA PHE A 43 5.23 -5.27 2.37
C PHE A 43 5.69 -5.27 0.92
N VAL A 44 4.75 -5.40 -0.01
CA VAL A 44 4.97 -5.23 -1.44
C VAL A 44 4.45 -3.86 -1.84
N CYS A 45 5.32 -3.01 -2.38
CA CYS A 45 4.94 -1.70 -2.88
C CYS A 45 4.22 -1.80 -4.22
N LEU A 46 2.97 -1.32 -4.28
CA LEU A 46 2.14 -1.34 -5.49
C LEU A 46 2.48 -0.19 -6.46
N LEU A 47 3.15 0.84 -5.97
CA LEU A 47 3.59 2.00 -6.74
C LEU A 47 4.92 1.77 -7.49
N CYS A 48 5.71 0.79 -7.07
CA CYS A 48 6.96 0.44 -7.74
C CYS A 48 6.70 -0.21 -9.09
N ARG A 49 7.27 0.37 -10.15
CA ARG A 49 7.23 -0.13 -11.54
C ARG A 49 8.64 -0.03 -12.16
N PRO A 50 9.00 -0.90 -13.12
CA PRO A 50 8.19 -1.99 -13.69
C PRO A 50 8.03 -3.18 -12.75
N GLN A 51 9.00 -3.42 -11.86
CA GLN A 51 8.96 -4.50 -10.88
C GLN A 51 8.55 -3.98 -9.50
N GLN A 52 7.66 -4.71 -8.84
CA GLN A 52 7.23 -4.39 -7.48
C GLN A 52 8.35 -4.68 -6.48
N LYS A 53 8.59 -3.75 -5.56
CA LYS A 53 9.63 -3.88 -4.54
C LYS A 53 9.06 -4.42 -3.24
N MET A 54 9.72 -5.43 -2.67
CA MET A 54 9.45 -5.92 -1.32
C MET A 54 10.26 -5.12 -0.30
N LEU A 55 9.63 -4.77 0.81
CA LEU A 55 10.21 -4.04 1.93
C LEU A 55 9.90 -4.80 3.22
N SER A 56 10.87 -4.90 4.11
CA SER A 56 10.66 -5.36 5.48
C SER A 56 10.59 -4.16 6.41
N CYS A 57 9.64 -4.17 7.32
CA CYS A 57 9.50 -3.15 8.35
C CYS A 57 9.19 -3.81 9.69
N SER A 58 9.64 -3.19 10.78
CA SER A 58 9.19 -3.61 12.12
C SER A 58 7.69 -3.41 12.26
N ARG A 59 7.01 -4.25 13.04
CA ARG A 59 5.59 -4.04 13.39
C ARG A 59 5.33 -2.72 14.09
N ALA A 60 6.34 -2.19 14.79
CA ALA A 60 6.20 -0.99 15.60
C ALA A 60 6.36 0.33 14.81
N THR A 61 6.99 0.31 13.63
CA THR A 61 7.30 1.54 12.89
C THR A 61 7.12 1.37 11.38
N ASN A 62 6.67 2.43 10.71
CA ASN A 62 6.46 2.48 9.26
C ASN A 62 7.42 3.43 8.53
N SER A 63 8.48 3.89 9.21
CA SER A 63 9.43 4.88 8.68
C SER A 63 10.02 4.47 7.33
N ASN A 64 10.35 3.19 7.14
CA ASN A 64 10.89 2.69 5.88
C ASN A 64 9.87 2.78 4.74
N LEU A 65 8.60 2.50 5.02
CA LEU A 65 7.51 2.59 4.04
C LEU A 65 7.27 4.04 3.61
N ARG A 66 7.23 4.97 4.57
CA ARG A 66 7.05 6.41 4.31
C ARG A 66 8.22 6.98 3.50
N THR A 67 9.46 6.68 3.90
CA THR A 67 10.66 7.10 3.17
C THR A 67 10.69 6.52 1.76
N HIS A 68 10.29 5.26 1.61
CA HIS A 68 10.19 4.63 0.30
C HIS A 68 9.22 5.36 -0.63
N ILE A 69 8.02 5.72 -0.16
CA ILE A 69 7.07 6.51 -0.94
C ILE A 69 7.70 7.83 -1.36
N LYS A 70 8.22 8.59 -0.40
CA LYS A 70 8.77 9.94 -0.63
C LYS A 70 9.93 9.95 -1.62
N VAL A 71 10.82 8.96 -1.56
CA VAL A 71 12.06 8.97 -2.35
C VAL A 71 11.92 8.22 -3.67
N ARG A 72 11.11 7.15 -3.70
CA ARG A 72 11.10 6.21 -4.84
C ARG A 72 9.77 6.16 -5.59
N CYS A 73 8.66 6.52 -4.95
CA CYS A 73 7.34 6.42 -5.56
C CYS A 73 6.63 7.77 -5.70
N ILE A 74 7.26 8.87 -5.31
CA ILE A 74 6.61 10.19 -5.26
C ILE A 74 6.10 10.62 -6.62
N PHE A 75 6.86 10.37 -7.69
CA PHE A 75 6.44 10.69 -9.04
C PHE A 75 5.19 9.91 -9.44
N VAL A 76 5.19 8.58 -9.26
CA VAL A 76 4.03 7.72 -9.55
C VAL A 76 2.82 8.09 -8.70
N LEU A 77 3.05 8.39 -7.42
CA LEU A 77 1.99 8.84 -6.52
C LEU A 77 1.38 10.16 -7.00
N ILE A 78 2.20 11.15 -7.34
CA ILE A 78 1.73 12.42 -7.89
C ILE A 78 0.98 12.18 -9.19
N THR A 79 1.50 11.37 -10.11
CA THR A 79 0.82 11.02 -11.37
C THR A 79 -0.55 10.41 -11.10
N ILE A 80 -0.67 9.46 -10.17
CA ILE A 80 -1.98 8.89 -9.81
C ILE A 80 -2.88 9.98 -9.25
N LEU A 81 -2.42 10.78 -8.28
CA LEU A 81 -3.23 11.82 -7.66
C LEU A 81 -3.68 12.92 -8.65
N THR A 82 -2.83 13.29 -9.61
CA THR A 82 -3.15 14.32 -10.61
C THR A 82 -3.98 13.79 -11.78
N ASN A 83 -3.78 12.54 -12.20
CA ASN A 83 -4.59 11.94 -13.28
C ASN A 83 -6.01 11.62 -12.81
N ASN A 84 -6.21 11.33 -11.51
CA ASN A 84 -7.56 11.20 -10.95
C ASN A 84 -8.34 12.53 -10.95
N PHE A 85 -7.71 13.68 -11.21
CA PHE A 85 -8.37 14.99 -11.32
C PHE A 85 -8.89 15.30 -12.73
N GLN A 86 -8.56 14.49 -13.75
CA GLN A 86 -8.94 14.73 -15.15
C GLN A 86 -10.15 13.90 -15.62
N TYR A 87 -10.77 13.11 -14.73
CA TYR A 87 -11.96 12.29 -15.01
C TYR A 87 -13.09 12.60 -14.03
N VAL A 88 -13.43 13.88 -13.89
CA VAL A 88 -14.69 14.36 -13.28
C VAL A 88 -15.36 15.30 -14.27
#